data_AF-A0A7V3KDJ1-F1
#
_entry.id   AF-A0A7V3KDJ1-F1
#
_cell.length_a   1.000
_cell.length_b   1.000
_cell.length_c   1.000
_cell.angle_alpha   90.00
_cell.angle_beta   90.00
_cell.angle_gamma   90.00
#
_symmetry.space_group_name_H-M   'P 1'
#
loop_
_entity.id
_entity.type
_entity.pdbx_description
1 polymer ?
#
loop_
_entity_poly.entity_id
_entity_poly.type
_entity_poly.pdbx_seq_one_letter_code
_entity_poly.pdbx_strand_id
1 'polypeptide(L)'
;MDLIEELARYRQLSSEELKAKIRAVKTRLGEKLVILGHHYQRDDIVELSDFRGDSFKLSKIASEQERAEYIVFCGVHFMAESAAILAREGQKVFIPDTRAGCPMADMADISDVEQAWEQIAKATDIKKVVPIAYVNSDAELKAFCGRNNGACCTSSNADKLFKWAFSFAEKVFFFPDEHLGRNTSRRLGISEQELLLYQPELNLGGAEPSQIQKAKVILWNGYCHVHTFFKTEDVVKARKEFSSAKIIVHPETPREVVELVDATG
;
A
#
# COMPACT_ATOMS: atom_id res chain seq x y z
N MET A 1 8.35 -35.22 13.67
CA MET A 1 8.40 -34.23 14.76
C MET A 1 7.22 -33.33 14.53
N ASP A 2 6.37 -33.15 15.54
CA ASP A 2 5.15 -32.34 15.38
C ASP A 2 5.54 -30.87 15.15
N LEU A 3 4.90 -30.21 14.19
CA LEU A 3 5.16 -28.80 13.86
C LEU A 3 4.97 -27.90 15.09
N ILE A 4 4.05 -28.30 15.98
CA ILE A 4 3.77 -27.60 17.25
C ILE A 4 4.96 -27.66 18.20
N GLU A 5 5.59 -28.84 18.37
CA GLU A 5 6.78 -29.00 19.22
C GLU A 5 7.98 -28.24 18.66
N GLU A 6 8.12 -28.20 17.33
CA GLU A 6 9.19 -27.46 16.69
C GLU A 6 9.02 -25.94 16.87
N LEU A 7 7.82 -25.41 16.66
CA LEU A 7 7.50 -24.00 16.91
C LEU A 7 7.69 -23.62 18.39
N ALA A 8 7.34 -24.50 19.32
CA ALA A 8 7.57 -24.28 20.75
C ALA A 8 9.07 -24.13 21.07
N ARG A 9 9.94 -24.92 20.41
CA ARG A 9 11.39 -24.78 20.55
C ARG A 9 11.89 -23.46 19.97
N TYR A 10 11.41 -23.04 18.80
CA TYR A 10 11.81 -21.76 18.20
C TYR A 10 11.53 -20.56 19.12
N ARG A 11 10.42 -20.60 19.88
CA ARG A 11 10.05 -19.53 20.82
C ARG A 11 10.98 -19.40 22.03
N GLN A 12 11.76 -20.43 22.35
CA GLN A 12 12.69 -20.44 23.48
C GLN A 12 14.10 -19.99 23.10
N LEU A 13 14.38 -19.84 21.80
CA LEU A 13 15.70 -19.46 21.32
C LEU A 13 15.96 -17.96 21.48
N SER A 14 17.21 -17.63 21.75
CA SER A 14 17.69 -16.25 21.70
C SER A 14 17.69 -15.70 20.27
N SER A 15 17.70 -14.37 20.14
CA SER A 15 17.78 -13.70 18.83
C SER A 15 19.01 -14.15 18.03
N GLU A 16 20.17 -14.29 18.68
CA GLU A 16 21.40 -14.72 18.00
C GLU A 16 21.33 -16.18 17.51
N GLU A 17 20.69 -17.08 18.26
CA GLU A 17 20.46 -18.46 17.80
C GLU A 17 19.49 -18.51 16.60
N LEU A 18 18.45 -17.68 16.61
CA LEU A 18 17.53 -17.54 15.48
C LEU A 18 18.24 -16.99 14.23
N LYS A 19 19.04 -15.94 14.39
CA LYS A 19 19.86 -15.38 13.31
C LYS A 19 20.82 -16.43 12.73
N ALA A 20 21.52 -17.17 13.59
CA ALA A 20 22.43 -18.24 13.17
C ALA A 20 21.71 -19.32 12.36
N LYS A 21 20.50 -19.73 12.79
CA LYS A 21 19.67 -20.68 12.04
C LYS A 21 19.24 -20.14 10.68
N ILE A 22 18.80 -18.88 10.60
CA ILE A 22 18.41 -18.26 9.33
C ILE A 22 19.62 -18.19 8.39
N ARG A 23 20.80 -17.77 8.87
CA ARG A 23 22.03 -17.74 8.07
C ARG A 23 22.45 -19.13 7.57
N ALA A 24 22.27 -20.17 8.39
CA ALA A 24 22.53 -21.55 7.97
C ALA A 24 21.56 -22.00 6.86
N VAL A 25 20.28 -21.62 6.93
CA VAL A 25 19.31 -21.88 5.86
C VAL A 25 19.67 -21.12 4.58
N LYS A 26 20.03 -19.82 4.68
CA LYS A 26 20.51 -19.03 3.54
C LYS A 26 21.72 -19.67 2.87
N THR A 27 22.69 -20.14 3.66
CA THR A 27 23.89 -20.81 3.14
C THR A 27 23.53 -22.11 2.42
N ARG A 28 22.63 -22.92 3.00
CA ARG A 28 22.22 -24.21 2.44
C ARG A 28 21.41 -24.06 1.15
N LEU A 29 20.55 -23.06 1.05
CA LEU A 29 19.70 -22.83 -0.12
C LEU A 29 20.38 -21.96 -1.19
N GLY A 30 21.38 -21.17 -0.81
CA GLY A 30 22.09 -20.28 -1.73
C GLY A 30 21.12 -19.37 -2.48
N GLU A 31 21.33 -19.25 -3.79
CA GLU A 31 20.51 -18.43 -4.69
C GLU A 31 19.05 -18.91 -4.83
N LYS A 32 18.71 -20.11 -4.33
CA LYS A 32 17.34 -20.62 -4.33
C LYS A 32 16.45 -19.92 -3.30
N LEU A 33 17.02 -19.23 -2.32
CA LEU A 33 16.27 -18.49 -1.30
C LEU A 33 16.54 -16.99 -1.42
N VAL A 34 15.47 -16.21 -1.44
CA VAL A 34 15.53 -14.75 -1.33
C VAL A 34 14.63 -14.27 -0.19
N ILE A 35 15.16 -13.41 0.68
CA ILE A 35 14.43 -12.78 1.78
C ILE A 35 14.25 -11.29 1.45
N LEU A 36 13.00 -10.86 1.37
CA LEU A 36 12.61 -9.48 1.06
C LEU A 36 12.16 -8.77 2.35
N GLY A 37 12.81 -7.66 2.71
CA GLY A 37 12.48 -6.89 3.91
C GLY A 37 11.87 -5.54 3.60
N HIS A 38 10.63 -5.30 4.05
CA HIS A 38 10.03 -3.96 3.97
C HIS A 38 10.75 -2.96 4.89
N HIS A 39 10.70 -1.66 4.56
CA HIS A 39 11.34 -0.59 5.33
C HIS A 39 10.91 -0.52 6.81
N TYR A 40 9.72 -1.01 7.15
CA TYR A 40 9.18 -1.01 8.50
C TYR A 40 9.53 -2.26 9.33
N GLN A 41 10.37 -3.14 8.79
CA GLN A 41 10.83 -4.31 9.54
C GLN A 41 11.84 -3.92 10.63
N ARG A 42 11.91 -4.74 11.68
CA ARG A 42 12.91 -4.60 12.74
C ARG A 42 14.32 -4.79 12.21
N ASP A 43 15.30 -4.15 12.86
CA ASP A 43 16.71 -4.19 12.46
C ASP A 43 17.26 -5.61 12.29
N ASP A 44 16.84 -6.55 13.13
CA ASP A 44 17.24 -7.96 13.05
C ASP A 44 16.76 -8.65 11.77
N ILE A 45 15.56 -8.33 11.30
CA ILE A 45 15.01 -8.84 10.03
C ILE A 45 15.64 -8.13 8.84
N VAL A 46 15.82 -6.82 8.96
CA VAL A 46 16.48 -5.97 7.95
C VAL A 46 17.90 -6.47 7.69
N GLU A 47 18.65 -6.82 8.74
CA GLU A 47 20.00 -7.42 8.68
C GLU A 47 20.03 -8.71 7.86
N LEU A 48 18.99 -9.55 7.97
CA LEU A 48 18.93 -10.87 7.31
C LEU A 48 18.32 -10.81 5.91
N SER A 49 17.73 -9.68 5.51
CA SER A 49 17.08 -9.49 4.21
C SER A 49 18.11 -9.32 3.09
N ASP A 50 17.88 -9.98 1.96
CA ASP A 50 18.70 -9.84 0.75
C ASP A 50 18.40 -8.53 0.02
N PHE A 51 17.13 -8.10 0.05
CA PHE A 51 16.70 -6.84 -0.54
C PHE A 51 15.82 -6.03 0.41
N ARG A 52 15.90 -4.71 0.30
CA ARG A 52 15.13 -3.74 1.08
C ARG A 52 14.43 -2.73 0.16
N GLY A 53 13.17 -2.41 0.44
CA GLY A 53 12.39 -1.54 -0.42
C GLY A 53 10.95 -1.31 0.04
N ASP A 54 10.25 -0.48 -0.73
CA ASP A 54 8.80 -0.36 -0.70
C ASP A 54 8.11 -1.61 -1.31
N SER A 55 6.80 -1.69 -1.16
CA SER A 55 5.98 -2.84 -1.61
C SER A 55 6.16 -3.18 -3.09
N PHE A 56 6.18 -2.16 -3.97
CA PHE A 56 6.25 -2.37 -5.43
C PHE A 56 7.65 -2.80 -5.87
N LYS A 57 8.68 -2.12 -5.35
CA LYS A 57 10.08 -2.48 -5.63
C LYS A 57 10.35 -3.91 -5.20
N LEU A 58 9.90 -4.33 -4.02
CA LEU A 58 10.11 -5.69 -3.55
C LEU A 58 9.35 -6.72 -4.39
N SER A 59 8.09 -6.45 -4.78
CA SER A 59 7.32 -7.36 -5.63
C SER A 59 7.92 -7.51 -7.03
N LYS A 60 8.48 -6.43 -7.59
CA LYS A 60 9.22 -6.47 -8.86
C LYS A 60 10.55 -7.22 -8.72
N ILE A 61 11.32 -6.97 -7.66
CA ILE A 61 12.57 -7.68 -7.39
C ILE A 61 12.30 -9.18 -7.29
N ALA A 62 11.25 -9.59 -6.59
CA ALA A 62 10.83 -10.98 -6.43
C ALA A 62 10.71 -11.70 -7.78
N SER A 63 10.02 -11.08 -8.74
CA SER A 63 9.82 -11.65 -10.08
C SER A 63 11.06 -11.56 -10.98
N GLU A 64 12.06 -10.76 -10.63
CA GLU A 64 13.34 -10.69 -11.33
C GLU A 64 14.35 -11.76 -10.83
N GLN A 65 14.08 -12.45 -9.72
CA GLN A 65 14.98 -13.46 -9.15
C GLN A 65 14.88 -14.81 -9.87
N GLU A 66 15.58 -14.96 -10.99
CA GLU A 66 15.44 -16.13 -11.88
C GLU A 66 15.84 -17.47 -11.24
N ARG A 67 16.74 -17.43 -10.25
CA ARG A 67 17.27 -18.62 -9.57
C ARG A 67 16.56 -18.92 -8.25
N ALA A 68 15.74 -18.00 -7.76
CA ALA A 68 15.05 -18.18 -6.50
C ALA A 68 13.87 -19.14 -6.68
N GLU A 69 13.81 -20.18 -5.87
CA GLU A 69 12.64 -21.08 -5.75
C GLU A 69 11.77 -20.68 -4.56
N TYR A 70 12.37 -20.08 -3.53
CA TYR A 70 11.73 -19.70 -2.27
C TYR A 70 11.91 -18.20 -2.04
N ILE A 71 10.80 -17.49 -1.89
CA ILE A 71 10.76 -16.06 -1.62
C ILE A 71 10.09 -15.86 -0.26
N VAL A 72 10.83 -15.39 0.74
CA VAL A 72 10.27 -15.04 2.05
C VAL A 72 10.04 -13.55 2.10
N PHE A 73 8.78 -13.15 2.15
CA PHE A 73 8.38 -11.74 2.21
C PHE A 73 8.18 -11.31 3.67
N CYS A 74 9.17 -10.60 4.22
CA CYS A 74 9.09 -9.99 5.54
C CYS A 74 8.37 -8.64 5.42
N GLY A 75 7.04 -8.71 5.41
CA GLY A 75 6.12 -7.58 5.29
C GLY A 75 4.74 -7.95 5.80
N VAL A 76 3.70 -7.37 5.19
CA VAL A 76 2.29 -7.68 5.47
C VAL A 76 1.66 -8.48 4.34
N HIS A 77 0.49 -9.06 4.59
CA HIS A 77 -0.19 -10.03 3.73
C HIS A 77 -0.30 -9.58 2.27
N PHE A 78 -0.88 -8.41 2.00
CA PHE A 78 -1.06 -7.91 0.64
C PHE A 78 0.25 -7.74 -0.14
N MET A 79 1.38 -7.50 0.55
CA MET A 79 2.68 -7.37 -0.10
C MET A 79 3.18 -8.74 -0.57
N ALA A 80 3.02 -9.76 0.28
CA ALA A 80 3.33 -11.14 -0.08
C ALA A 80 2.41 -11.64 -1.21
N GLU A 81 1.12 -11.30 -1.18
CA GLU A 81 0.20 -11.58 -2.29
C GLU A 81 0.64 -10.91 -3.59
N SER A 82 1.06 -9.64 -3.54
CA SER A 82 1.54 -8.92 -4.72
C SER A 82 2.79 -9.59 -5.32
N ALA A 83 3.71 -10.05 -4.47
CA ALA A 83 4.86 -10.83 -4.92
C ALA A 83 4.44 -12.19 -5.48
N ALA A 84 3.43 -12.85 -4.91
CA ALA A 84 2.90 -14.11 -5.40
C ALA A 84 2.20 -13.98 -6.76
N ILE A 85 1.47 -12.88 -7.00
CA ILE A 85 0.85 -12.55 -8.29
C ILE A 85 1.90 -12.37 -9.39
N LEU A 86 3.05 -11.77 -9.06
CA LEU A 86 4.14 -11.54 -10.01
C LEU A 86 5.14 -12.71 -10.08
N ALA A 87 5.01 -13.71 -9.22
CA ALA A 87 5.94 -14.83 -9.14
C ALA A 87 5.96 -15.65 -10.43
N ARG A 88 7.15 -16.08 -10.85
CA ARG A 88 7.33 -16.98 -11.99
C ARG A 88 6.92 -18.40 -11.63
N GLU A 89 6.70 -19.22 -12.65
CA GLU A 89 6.48 -20.66 -12.46
C GLU A 89 7.63 -21.28 -11.65
N GLY A 90 7.29 -22.07 -10.63
CA GLY A 90 8.25 -22.69 -9.72
C GLY A 90 8.66 -21.84 -8.51
N GLN A 91 8.40 -20.52 -8.52
CA GLN A 91 8.63 -19.67 -7.35
C GLN A 91 7.52 -19.83 -6.32
N LYS A 92 7.91 -19.97 -5.04
CA LYS A 92 7.00 -20.05 -3.90
C LYS A 92 7.20 -18.86 -2.98
N VAL A 93 6.13 -18.11 -2.73
CA VAL A 93 6.15 -16.96 -1.82
C VAL A 93 5.63 -17.37 -0.45
N PHE A 94 6.35 -16.98 0.60
CA PHE A 94 6.04 -17.25 2.00
C PHE A 94 5.95 -15.95 2.77
N ILE A 95 5.01 -15.88 3.72
CA ILE A 95 4.96 -14.84 4.75
C ILE A 95 5.25 -15.50 6.12
N PRO A 96 6.15 -14.94 6.95
CA PRO A 96 6.48 -15.54 8.25
C PRO A 96 5.32 -15.60 9.25
N ASP A 97 4.40 -14.63 9.21
CA ASP A 97 3.19 -14.60 10.03
C ASP A 97 2.00 -14.20 9.14
N THR A 98 1.06 -15.11 8.93
CA THR A 98 -0.14 -14.87 8.12
C THR A 98 -1.08 -13.83 8.73
N ARG A 99 -0.91 -13.49 10.01
CA ARG A 99 -1.69 -12.45 10.70
C ARG A 99 -1.08 -11.07 10.55
N ALA A 100 0.07 -10.93 9.87
CA ALA A 100 0.66 -9.63 9.58
C ALA A 100 -0.21 -8.88 8.55
N GLY A 101 -1.26 -8.22 9.03
CA GLY A 101 -2.21 -7.47 8.22
C GLY A 101 -1.92 -5.98 8.14
N CYS A 102 -2.78 -5.26 7.42
CA CYS A 102 -2.78 -3.81 7.35
C CYS A 102 -4.21 -3.33 7.54
N PRO A 103 -4.56 -2.72 8.70
CA PRO A 103 -5.93 -2.31 8.98
C PRO A 103 -6.54 -1.42 7.91
N MET A 104 -5.72 -0.65 7.19
CA MET A 104 -6.16 0.20 6.08
C MET A 104 -6.51 -0.60 4.81
N ALA A 105 -5.80 -1.70 4.53
CA ALA A 105 -6.16 -2.58 3.42
C ALA A 105 -7.54 -3.21 3.68
N ASP A 106 -7.82 -3.54 4.95
CA ASP A 106 -9.10 -4.09 5.40
C ASP A 106 -10.25 -3.06 5.41
N MET A 107 -9.99 -1.77 5.14
CA MET A 107 -11.02 -0.71 5.08
C MET A 107 -11.78 -0.70 3.74
N ALA A 108 -11.34 -1.47 2.73
CA ALA A 108 -12.05 -1.64 1.49
C ALA A 108 -12.17 -3.13 1.17
N ASP A 109 -13.39 -3.64 1.11
CA ASP A 109 -13.69 -4.99 0.63
C ASP A 109 -14.18 -4.96 -0.82
N ILE A 110 -14.01 -6.06 -1.55
CA ILE A 110 -14.46 -6.17 -2.93
C ILE A 110 -15.96 -5.95 -3.09
N SER A 111 -16.80 -6.43 -2.16
CA SER A 111 -18.25 -6.26 -2.25
C SER A 111 -18.64 -4.78 -2.20
N ASP A 112 -17.99 -4.03 -1.32
CA ASP A 112 -18.27 -2.61 -1.12
C ASP A 112 -17.76 -1.79 -2.30
N VAL A 113 -16.59 -2.14 -2.85
CA VAL A 113 -16.02 -1.49 -4.03
C VAL A 113 -16.88 -1.73 -5.28
N GLU A 114 -17.38 -2.95 -5.48
CA GLU A 114 -18.31 -3.24 -6.59
C GLU A 114 -19.63 -2.50 -6.43
N GLN A 115 -20.18 -2.46 -5.21
CA GLN A 115 -21.40 -1.69 -4.94
C GLN A 115 -21.18 -0.19 -5.16
N ALA A 116 -20.04 0.36 -4.74
CA ALA A 116 -19.68 1.75 -4.99
C ALA A 116 -19.54 2.03 -6.49
N TRP A 117 -18.93 1.12 -7.24
CA TRP A 117 -18.78 1.23 -8.68
C TRP A 117 -20.14 1.30 -9.40
N GLU A 118 -21.08 0.44 -9.04
CA GLU A 118 -22.45 0.48 -9.57
C GLU A 118 -23.19 1.78 -9.23
N GLN A 119 -22.98 2.29 -8.02
CA GLN A 119 -23.58 3.54 -7.57
C GLN A 119 -23.00 4.75 -8.33
N ILE A 120 -21.67 4.79 -8.52
CA ILE A 120 -21.00 5.81 -9.34
C ILE A 120 -21.51 5.74 -10.79
N ALA A 121 -21.69 4.54 -11.34
CA ALA A 121 -22.20 4.33 -12.70
C ALA A 121 -23.64 4.85 -12.91
N LYS A 122 -24.43 4.98 -11.84
CA LYS A 122 -25.77 5.60 -11.90
C LYS A 122 -25.70 7.13 -11.98
N ALA A 123 -24.62 7.73 -11.48
CA ALA A 123 -24.46 9.17 -11.41
C ALA A 123 -23.61 9.74 -12.57
N THR A 124 -22.69 8.97 -13.14
CA THR A 124 -21.80 9.41 -14.22
C THR A 124 -21.51 8.29 -15.23
N ASP A 125 -21.02 8.65 -16.42
CA ASP A 125 -20.60 7.65 -17.41
C ASP A 125 -19.37 6.90 -16.91
N ILE A 126 -19.58 5.66 -16.49
CA ILE A 126 -18.57 4.83 -15.86
C ILE A 126 -17.35 4.58 -16.76
N LYS A 127 -17.52 4.66 -18.09
CA LYS A 127 -16.41 4.51 -19.05
C LYS A 127 -15.38 5.64 -18.97
N LYS A 128 -15.72 6.74 -18.30
CA LYS A 128 -14.86 7.89 -18.06
C LYS A 128 -14.24 7.90 -16.66
N VAL A 129 -14.44 6.84 -15.89
CA VAL A 129 -13.90 6.64 -14.55
C VAL A 129 -12.84 5.55 -14.60
N VAL A 130 -11.68 5.81 -14.00
CA VAL A 130 -10.59 4.82 -13.88
C VAL A 130 -10.41 4.46 -12.41
N PRO A 131 -10.59 3.18 -12.02
CA PRO A 131 -10.33 2.75 -10.67
C PRO A 131 -8.82 2.54 -10.47
N ILE A 132 -8.28 3.10 -9.39
CA ILE A 132 -6.87 2.95 -9.01
C ILE A 132 -6.80 2.43 -7.58
N ALA A 133 -6.21 1.25 -7.40
CA ALA A 133 -5.97 0.64 -6.10
C ALA A 133 -4.55 0.95 -5.63
N TYR A 134 -4.42 1.54 -4.45
CA TYR A 134 -3.16 1.50 -3.73
C TYR A 134 -2.81 0.04 -3.39
N VAL A 135 -1.54 -0.35 -3.48
CA VAL A 135 -1.09 -1.74 -3.23
C VAL A 135 -1.51 -2.27 -1.86
N ASN A 136 -1.73 -1.39 -0.88
CA ASN A 136 -2.31 -1.68 0.42
C ASN A 136 -3.82 -1.97 0.29
N SER A 137 -4.13 -3.08 -0.38
CA SER A 137 -5.46 -3.60 -0.72
C SER A 137 -5.34 -5.10 -0.98
N ASP A 138 -6.44 -5.83 -1.00
CA ASP A 138 -6.40 -7.25 -1.33
C ASP A 138 -6.22 -7.52 -2.83
N ALA A 139 -5.81 -8.74 -3.16
CA ALA A 139 -5.65 -9.19 -4.54
C ALA A 139 -6.93 -9.01 -5.39
N GLU A 140 -8.11 -9.20 -4.80
CA GLU A 140 -9.40 -9.07 -5.48
C GLU A 140 -9.68 -7.63 -5.93
N LEU A 141 -9.29 -6.65 -5.13
CA LEU A 141 -9.37 -5.23 -5.48
C LEU A 141 -8.42 -4.85 -6.61
N LYS A 142 -7.23 -5.45 -6.66
CA LYS A 142 -6.30 -5.31 -7.79
C LYS A 142 -6.89 -5.91 -9.06
N ALA A 143 -7.51 -7.09 -8.96
CA ALA A 143 -8.21 -7.73 -10.06
C ALA A 143 -9.41 -6.88 -10.55
N PHE A 144 -10.15 -6.25 -9.63
CA PHE A 144 -11.21 -5.30 -9.93
C PHE A 144 -10.70 -4.11 -10.76
N CYS A 145 -9.56 -3.51 -10.37
CA CYS A 145 -8.93 -2.48 -11.18
C CYS A 145 -8.58 -3.00 -12.58
N GLY A 146 -7.91 -4.15 -12.67
CA GLY A 146 -7.50 -4.73 -13.95
C GLY A 146 -8.66 -4.98 -14.92
N ARG A 147 -9.79 -5.51 -14.43
CA ARG A 147 -10.98 -5.78 -15.28
C ARG A 147 -11.75 -4.52 -15.70
N ASN A 148 -11.57 -3.40 -14.99
CA ASN A 148 -12.21 -2.11 -15.28
C ASN A 148 -11.23 -1.09 -15.89
N ASN A 149 -10.21 -1.55 -16.64
CA ASN A 149 -9.20 -0.70 -17.30
C ASN A 149 -8.46 0.25 -16.34
N GLY A 150 -8.35 -0.15 -15.08
CA GLY A 150 -7.66 0.54 -14.00
C GLY A 150 -6.22 0.06 -13.80
N ALA A 151 -5.64 0.44 -12.68
CA ALA A 151 -4.27 0.07 -12.32
C ALA A 151 -4.06 0.02 -10.81
N CYS A 152 -2.92 -0.54 -10.40
CA CYS A 152 -2.44 -0.44 -9.02
C CYS A 152 -1.33 0.59 -8.90
N CYS A 153 -1.20 1.25 -7.75
CA CYS A 153 -0.14 2.21 -7.48
C CYS A 153 0.50 2.01 -6.10
N THR A 154 1.62 2.68 -5.87
CA THR A 154 2.24 2.92 -4.56
C THR A 154 2.26 4.40 -4.24
N SER A 155 2.63 4.77 -3.01
CA SER A 155 2.94 6.16 -2.66
C SER A 155 3.99 6.79 -3.59
N SER A 156 4.94 5.99 -4.07
CA SER A 156 6.06 6.40 -4.94
C SER A 156 5.69 6.60 -6.43
N ASN A 157 4.52 6.14 -6.90
CA ASN A 157 4.11 6.30 -8.30
C ASN A 157 2.67 6.79 -8.52
N ALA A 158 1.90 7.08 -7.46
CA ALA A 158 0.51 7.52 -7.55
C ALA A 158 0.31 8.73 -8.47
N ASP A 159 1.24 9.69 -8.47
CA ASP A 159 1.19 10.88 -9.33
C ASP A 159 1.27 10.53 -10.82
N LYS A 160 2.12 9.56 -11.19
CA LYS A 160 2.25 9.05 -12.55
C LYS A 160 0.99 8.32 -12.99
N LEU A 161 0.39 7.53 -12.10
CA LEU A 161 -0.85 6.81 -12.40
C LEU A 161 -2.05 7.75 -12.56
N PHE A 162 -2.16 8.80 -11.74
CA PHE A 162 -3.21 9.82 -11.91
C PHE A 162 -3.05 10.54 -13.25
N LYS A 163 -1.83 10.97 -13.61
CA LYS A 163 -1.56 11.59 -14.93
C LYS A 163 -1.90 10.66 -16.08
N TRP A 164 -1.57 9.37 -15.96
CA TRP A 164 -1.94 8.35 -16.94
C TRP A 164 -3.46 8.23 -17.08
N ALA A 165 -4.20 8.09 -15.97
CA ALA A 165 -5.65 7.99 -15.98
C ALA A 165 -6.29 9.22 -16.63
N PHE A 166 -5.88 10.43 -16.25
CA PHE A 166 -6.41 11.67 -16.81
C PHE A 166 -6.02 11.93 -18.28
N SER A 167 -5.14 11.13 -18.87
CA SER A 167 -4.84 11.24 -20.31
C SER A 167 -5.96 10.70 -21.21
N PHE A 168 -6.87 9.89 -20.66
CA PHE A 168 -8.00 9.31 -21.40
C PHE A 168 -9.32 9.25 -20.62
N ALA A 169 -9.30 9.49 -19.31
CA ALA A 169 -10.47 9.49 -18.44
C ALA A 169 -10.72 10.87 -17.83
N GLU A 170 -11.96 11.11 -17.39
CA GLU A 170 -12.34 12.36 -16.72
C GLU A 170 -12.21 12.26 -15.20
N LYS A 171 -12.24 11.04 -14.66
CA LYS A 171 -12.35 10.78 -13.22
C LYS A 171 -11.47 9.61 -12.77
N VAL A 172 -10.96 9.71 -11.56
CA VAL A 172 -10.29 8.62 -10.85
C VAL A 172 -11.15 8.18 -9.67
N PHE A 173 -11.32 6.87 -9.48
CA PHE A 173 -11.85 6.29 -8.24
C PHE A 173 -10.69 5.64 -7.48
N PHE A 174 -10.31 6.21 -6.33
CA PHE A 174 -9.08 5.89 -5.63
C PHE A 174 -9.30 5.17 -4.30
N PHE A 175 -8.66 4.01 -4.21
CA PHE A 175 -8.66 2.99 -3.16
C PHE A 175 -7.43 2.76 -2.28
N PRO A 176 -7.48 2.42 -0.99
CA PRO A 176 -8.49 2.79 0.01
C PRO A 176 -8.10 4.08 0.76
N ASP A 177 -6.88 4.61 0.58
CA ASP A 177 -6.35 5.70 1.39
C ASP A 177 -6.75 7.09 0.83
N GLU A 178 -7.62 7.81 1.53
CA GLU A 178 -8.03 9.15 1.12
C GLU A 178 -6.90 10.17 1.17
N HIS A 179 -5.97 10.07 2.11
CA HIS A 179 -4.88 11.04 2.28
C HIS A 179 -3.88 10.94 1.13
N LEU A 180 -3.47 9.73 0.75
CA LEU A 180 -2.62 9.49 -0.42
C LEU A 180 -3.28 10.02 -1.69
N GLY A 181 -4.56 9.73 -1.89
CA GLY A 181 -5.31 10.22 -3.06
C GLY A 181 -5.45 11.75 -3.06
N ARG A 182 -5.79 12.34 -1.91
CA ARG A 182 -5.95 13.80 -1.71
C ARG A 182 -4.62 14.55 -1.90
N ASN A 183 -3.55 14.08 -1.28
CA ASN A 183 -2.21 14.67 -1.40
C ASN A 183 -1.64 14.50 -2.81
N THR A 184 -1.93 13.38 -3.49
CA THR A 184 -1.61 13.19 -4.91
C THR A 184 -2.37 14.18 -5.79
N SER A 185 -3.68 14.34 -5.55
CA SER A 185 -4.52 15.29 -6.28
C SER A 185 -4.03 16.74 -6.12
N ARG A 186 -3.68 17.14 -4.89
CA ARG A 186 -3.10 18.46 -4.60
C ARG A 186 -1.81 18.70 -5.37
N ARG A 187 -0.90 17.73 -5.43
CA ARG A 187 0.36 17.83 -6.20
C ARG A 187 0.12 18.01 -7.71
N LEU A 188 -1.04 17.57 -8.22
CA LEU A 188 -1.45 17.72 -9.61
C LEU A 188 -2.29 18.98 -9.86
N GLY A 189 -2.48 19.83 -8.85
CA GLY A 189 -3.28 21.06 -8.98
C GLY A 189 -4.79 20.83 -8.99
N ILE A 190 -5.28 19.66 -8.55
CA ILE A 190 -6.71 19.39 -8.39
C ILE A 190 -7.17 19.98 -7.06
N SER A 191 -8.22 20.80 -7.10
CA SER A 191 -8.75 21.53 -5.95
C SER A 191 -9.63 20.65 -5.06
N GLU A 192 -9.84 21.04 -3.79
CA GLU A 192 -10.76 20.29 -2.89
C GLU A 192 -12.18 20.21 -3.43
N GLN A 193 -12.63 21.23 -4.18
CA GLN A 193 -13.99 21.23 -4.73
C GLN A 193 -14.18 20.23 -5.88
N GLU A 194 -13.09 19.61 -6.35
CA GLU A 194 -13.05 18.55 -7.34
C GLU A 194 -12.80 17.17 -6.70
N LEU A 195 -12.65 17.09 -5.38
CA LEU A 195 -12.52 15.83 -4.63
C LEU A 195 -13.85 15.45 -4.00
N LEU A 196 -14.13 14.15 -3.99
CA LEU A 196 -15.29 13.58 -3.29
C LEU A 196 -14.80 12.47 -2.37
N LEU A 197 -15.10 12.56 -1.07
CA LEU A 197 -14.90 11.46 -0.14
C LEU A 197 -16.12 10.54 -0.20
N TYR A 198 -15.89 9.25 -0.47
CA TYR A 198 -16.90 8.22 -0.65
C TYR A 198 -16.97 7.32 0.58
N GLN A 199 -18.11 7.37 1.28
CA GLN A 199 -18.40 6.54 2.46
C GLN A 199 -19.20 5.28 2.04
N PRO A 200 -18.59 4.09 1.97
CA PRO A 200 -19.24 2.89 1.44
C PRO A 200 -20.56 2.51 2.14
N GLU A 201 -20.69 2.86 3.42
CA GLU A 201 -21.87 2.63 4.25
C GLU A 201 -23.08 3.51 3.87
N LEU A 202 -22.88 4.54 3.05
CA LEU A 202 -23.90 5.49 2.65
C LEU A 202 -24.31 5.31 1.18
N ASN A 203 -25.58 5.58 0.87
CA ASN A 203 -26.05 5.65 -0.51
C ASN A 203 -25.28 6.74 -1.28
N LEU A 204 -24.77 6.39 -2.46
CA LEU A 204 -23.90 7.18 -3.32
C LEU A 204 -22.65 7.72 -2.57
N GLY A 205 -22.18 7.03 -1.54
CA GLY A 205 -21.02 7.47 -0.77
C GLY A 205 -21.30 8.66 0.15
N GLY A 206 -22.58 8.97 0.41
CA GLY A 206 -23.00 10.18 1.11
C GLY A 206 -23.06 11.42 0.21
N ALA A 207 -23.01 11.23 -1.12
CA ALA A 207 -22.97 12.30 -2.10
C ALA A 207 -24.27 12.39 -2.90
N GLU A 208 -24.61 13.60 -3.33
CA GLU A 208 -25.61 13.80 -4.38
C GLU A 208 -25.03 13.42 -5.76
N PRO A 209 -25.85 12.95 -6.72
CA PRO A 209 -25.38 12.62 -8.07
C PRO A 209 -24.59 13.74 -8.75
N SER A 210 -24.98 15.00 -8.51
CA SER A 210 -24.30 16.18 -9.06
C SER A 210 -22.87 16.37 -8.50
N GLN A 211 -22.61 15.92 -7.26
CA GLN A 211 -21.27 15.95 -6.66
C GLN A 211 -20.37 14.89 -7.32
N ILE A 212 -20.89 13.69 -7.57
CA ILE A 212 -20.16 12.64 -8.31
C ILE A 212 -19.84 13.09 -9.74
N GLN A 213 -20.78 13.75 -10.42
CA GLN A 213 -20.58 14.29 -11.77
C GLN A 213 -19.48 15.36 -11.82
N LYS A 214 -19.42 16.22 -10.80
CA LYS A 214 -18.44 17.31 -10.69
C LYS A 214 -17.05 16.81 -10.27
N ALA A 215 -16.97 15.77 -9.44
CA ALA A 215 -15.71 15.28 -8.91
C ALA A 215 -14.76 14.83 -10.04
N LYS A 216 -13.47 15.14 -9.90
CA LYS A 216 -12.38 14.54 -10.69
C LYS A 216 -11.77 13.33 -10.00
N VAL A 217 -11.78 13.33 -8.66
CA VAL A 217 -11.26 12.20 -7.89
C VAL A 217 -12.27 11.84 -6.82
N ILE A 218 -12.70 10.59 -6.83
CA ILE A 218 -13.55 9.98 -5.82
C ILE A 218 -12.62 9.17 -4.94
N LEU A 219 -12.48 9.55 -3.68
CA LEU A 219 -11.58 8.98 -2.68
C LEU A 219 -12.37 8.05 -1.78
N TRP A 220 -11.92 6.84 -1.57
CA TRP A 220 -12.48 5.95 -0.57
C TRP A 220 -12.19 6.48 0.84
N ASN A 221 -13.16 6.35 1.76
CA ASN A 221 -13.02 6.78 3.16
C ASN A 221 -12.18 5.80 4.01
N GLY A 222 -10.96 5.50 3.58
CA GLY A 222 -9.97 4.75 4.34
C GLY A 222 -8.71 5.57 4.60
N TYR A 223 -7.92 5.17 5.59
CA TYR A 223 -6.70 5.89 5.98
C TYR A 223 -5.75 5.00 6.79
N CYS A 224 -4.47 5.35 6.79
CA CYS A 224 -3.49 4.70 7.64
C CYS A 224 -3.45 5.32 9.04
N HIS A 225 -3.97 4.61 10.05
CA HIS A 225 -3.99 5.09 11.44
C HIS A 225 -2.62 5.54 11.97
N VAL A 226 -1.52 4.88 11.55
CA VAL A 226 -0.16 5.26 11.96
C VAL A 226 0.18 6.68 11.49
N HIS A 227 -0.18 7.03 10.26
CA HIS A 227 0.12 8.34 9.69
C HIS A 227 -0.80 9.45 10.21
N THR A 228 -1.95 9.10 10.77
CA THR A 228 -2.85 10.06 11.45
C THR A 228 -2.40 10.47 12.85
N PHE A 229 -1.39 9.80 13.43
CA PHE A 229 -0.83 10.23 14.71
C PHE A 229 -0.04 11.53 14.63
N PHE A 230 0.50 11.87 13.46
CA PHE A 230 1.23 13.11 13.25
C PHE A 230 0.26 14.27 13.08
N LYS A 231 0.47 15.34 13.82
CA LYS A 231 -0.37 16.54 13.80
C LYS A 231 0.45 17.78 13.44
N THR A 232 -0.25 18.87 13.13
CA THR A 232 0.39 20.14 12.78
C THR A 232 1.23 20.68 13.95
N GLU A 233 0.83 20.41 15.19
CA GLU A 233 1.57 20.78 16.39
C GLU A 233 2.94 20.10 16.47
N ASP A 234 3.05 18.85 16.00
CA ASP A 234 4.32 18.12 15.97
C ASP A 234 5.31 18.78 15.01
N VAL A 235 4.82 19.24 13.85
CA VAL A 235 5.64 19.97 12.87
C VAL A 235 6.08 21.32 13.45
N VAL A 236 5.17 22.07 14.06
CA VAL A 236 5.48 23.36 14.70
C VAL A 236 6.51 23.18 15.81
N LYS A 237 6.38 22.13 16.62
CA LYS A 237 7.35 21.80 17.66
C LYS A 237 8.71 21.45 17.06
N ALA A 238 8.76 20.55 16.08
CA ALA A 238 9.99 20.13 15.42
C ALA A 238 10.73 21.32 14.77
N ARG A 239 10.02 22.28 14.17
CA ARG A 239 10.62 23.50 13.60
C ARG A 239 11.25 24.40 14.66
N LYS A 240 10.67 24.48 15.86
CA LYS A 240 11.23 25.27 16.97
C LYS A 240 12.49 24.62 17.53
N GLU A 241 12.47 23.30 17.67
CA GLU A 241 13.58 22.54 18.26
C GLU A 241 14.75 22.34 17.28
N PHE A 242 14.45 22.10 16.01
CA PHE A 242 15.42 21.79 14.97
C PHE A 242 15.27 22.74 13.77
N SER A 243 15.61 24.02 13.98
CA SER A 243 15.34 25.10 13.02
C SER A 243 16.00 24.94 11.63
N SER A 244 17.11 24.19 11.53
CA SER A 244 17.78 23.89 10.26
C SER A 244 17.36 22.55 9.64
N ALA A 245 16.61 21.70 10.35
CA ALA A 245 16.25 20.38 9.87
C ALA A 245 15.19 20.46 8.77
N LYS A 246 15.32 19.58 7.77
CA LYS A 246 14.26 19.30 6.81
C LYS A 246 13.27 18.32 7.41
N ILE A 247 11.99 18.63 7.33
CA ILE A 247 10.90 17.76 7.78
C ILE A 247 10.28 17.12 6.54
N ILE A 248 10.21 15.80 6.55
CA ILE A 248 9.64 14.98 5.48
C ILE A 248 8.60 14.07 6.11
N VAL A 249 7.42 13.95 5.51
CA VAL A 249 6.38 13.02 5.95
C VAL A 249 5.90 12.15 4.80
N HIS A 250 5.31 11.01 5.12
CA HIS A 250 4.73 10.11 4.14
C HIS A 250 3.45 10.73 3.52
N PRO A 251 3.12 10.51 2.24
CA PRO A 251 1.92 11.07 1.61
C PRO A 251 0.58 10.51 2.13
N GLU A 252 0.60 9.49 2.99
CA GLU A 252 -0.57 9.01 3.74
C GLU A 252 -0.90 9.90 4.96
N THR A 253 -0.05 10.88 5.29
CA THR A 253 -0.30 11.81 6.40
C THR A 253 -1.40 12.81 6.04
N PRO A 254 -2.26 13.23 7.00
CA PRO A 254 -3.26 14.26 6.78
C PRO A 254 -2.72 15.51 6.08
N ARG A 255 -3.54 16.08 5.20
CA ARG A 255 -3.15 17.16 4.29
C ARG A 255 -2.58 18.36 5.03
N GLU A 256 -3.19 18.74 6.13
CA GLU A 256 -2.81 19.88 6.96
C GLU A 256 -1.37 19.76 7.50
N VAL A 257 -0.89 18.53 7.73
CA VAL A 257 0.50 18.28 8.13
C VAL A 257 1.41 18.34 6.90
N VAL A 258 1.00 17.71 5.80
CA VAL A 258 1.73 17.73 4.52
C VAL A 258 1.99 19.15 4.02
N GLU A 259 1.10 20.10 4.33
CA GLU A 259 1.25 21.50 3.95
C GLU A 259 2.33 22.27 4.75
N LEU A 260 2.80 21.73 5.88
CA LEU A 260 3.76 22.39 6.78
C LEU A 260 5.19 21.85 6.67
N VAL A 261 5.41 20.81 5.88
CA VAL A 261 6.70 20.10 5.76
C VAL A 261 7.49 20.53 4.53
N ASP A 262 8.77 20.18 4.46
CA ASP A 262 9.61 20.52 3.30
C ASP A 262 9.38 19.59 2.11
N ALA A 263 9.05 18.32 2.35
CA ALA A 263 8.87 17.32 1.30
C ALA A 263 7.93 16.19 1.73
N THR A 264 7.43 15.44 0.74
CA THR A 264 6.68 14.19 0.94
C THR A 264 7.31 13.06 0.14
N GLY A 265 7.34 11.86 0.68
CA GLY A 265 7.94 10.68 0.02
C GLY A 265 7.84 9.40 0.83
#